data_AF-A0A2E2B487-F1
#
_entry.id   AF-A0A2E2B487-F1
#
_cell.length_a   1.000
_cell.length_b   1.000
_cell.length_c   1.000
_cell.angle_alpha   90.00
_cell.angle_beta   90.00
_cell.angle_gamma   90.00
#
_symmetry.space_group_name_H-M   'P 1'
#
loop_
_entity.id
_entity.type
_entity.pdbx_description
1 polymer ?
#
loop_
_entity_poly.entity_id
_entity_poly.type
_entity_poly.pdbx_seq_one_letter_code
_entity_poly.pdbx_strand_id
1 'polypeptide(L)'
;MIYWAWLGKRQGDNPFCARCHYDLNGIDSQADTCPECGSDLLKHCAIVRGHRQTRKITMAVAVTLLLAGLTWMTTTGYHAYHRVNWYHYKPTSWLATDAMTEYNAKTKPNLQELSIRIDGNQLTDEQRKAIVPELLALHASTQIWRDESFKNLLHDLLAGDAFTQQQIEQLFKQNYSTTFQTRPVLRRQRSFRYDTNENFPELGSGWKDNSIRFVTTHVSRKLMLNEHIYSKSEIEKSSEYKSTNINSGYASTQQLHKPFLKEIADGPAHFEFTIKRTVQLVEPVKSEPFELQSTAGQDVKIVGKDEWVDTFEVQQNQIKPMDNAWVASRVIAKPRDTQVWFRIDSPPIALAMSVWLIDGDKREKMGNLLVDTLAADKWYRIKRYATMKLSDQVRVDLRPEQAASDTQMMLCTYWGRTMTRDDVPVNGLYKPAFNMDQSVATKLEETVTITRLKRENDNTLSFYITAKNPPLRIAYTPTGPWKLQTDQSMNVLSHDSHSYQSHVEFDPTLDHIFIDLKPNPDWERFGKLDILPTGLPMHFEKIPVPKADELIKEVWQGQVILPEETDDD
;
A
#
# COMPACT_ATOMS: atom_id res chain seq x y z
N MET A 1 23.66 -58.17 32.29
CA MET A 1 23.67 -59.21 31.24
C MET A 1 24.93 -59.20 30.39
N ILE A 2 25.37 -58.05 29.86
CA ILE A 2 26.55 -57.94 29.00
C ILE A 2 27.81 -58.54 29.67
N TYR A 3 28.07 -58.16 30.93
CA TYR A 3 29.17 -58.71 31.73
C TYR A 3 29.13 -60.26 31.83
N TRP A 4 27.96 -60.84 32.07
CA TRP A 4 27.76 -62.29 32.16
C TRP A 4 27.83 -63.00 30.81
N ALA A 5 27.40 -62.35 29.72
CA ALA A 5 27.53 -62.87 28.36
C ALA A 5 28.99 -62.88 27.89
N TRP A 6 29.77 -61.87 28.31
CA TRP A 6 31.19 -61.74 28.01
C TRP A 6 32.04 -62.72 28.82
N LEU A 7 31.72 -62.96 30.09
CA LEU A 7 32.40 -63.97 30.91
C LEU A 7 32.23 -65.40 30.38
N GLY A 8 31.16 -65.69 29.62
CA GLY A 8 30.87 -67.00 29.04
C GLY A 8 30.52 -68.07 30.08
N LYS A 9 30.03 -69.23 29.63
CA LYS A 9 29.92 -70.43 30.48
C LYS A 9 30.93 -71.44 30.00
N ARG A 10 31.67 -72.06 30.92
CA ARG A 10 32.53 -73.21 30.58
C ARG A 10 31.63 -74.37 30.14
N GLN A 11 31.87 -74.90 28.95
CA GLN A 11 31.20 -76.09 28.42
C GLN A 11 32.24 -77.19 28.20
N GLY A 12 31.85 -78.43 28.48
CA GLY A 12 32.73 -79.59 28.49
C GLY A 12 33.47 -79.78 29.81
N ASP A 13 34.05 -80.97 29.99
CA ASP A 13 34.79 -81.37 31.20
C ASP A 13 36.29 -81.56 30.95
N ASN A 14 36.76 -81.26 29.73
CA ASN A 14 38.17 -81.37 29.36
C ASN A 14 39.03 -80.50 30.31
N PRO A 15 40.12 -81.03 30.87
CA PRO A 15 41.01 -80.28 31.73
C PRO A 15 41.87 -79.33 30.89
N PHE A 16 41.88 -78.05 31.22
CA PHE A 16 42.78 -77.07 30.62
C PHE A 16 43.69 -76.45 31.68
N CYS A 17 44.90 -76.06 31.30
CA CYS A 17 45.76 -75.26 32.18
C CYS A 17 45.11 -73.91 32.49
N ALA A 18 45.00 -73.56 33.77
CA ALA A 18 44.37 -72.31 34.22
C ALA A 18 45.09 -71.04 33.71
N ARG A 19 46.39 -71.13 33.46
CA ARG A 19 47.23 -70.00 33.07
C ARG A 19 47.23 -69.78 31.56
N CYS A 20 47.57 -70.80 30.77
CA CYS A 20 47.69 -70.67 29.31
C CYS A 20 46.52 -71.27 28.52
N HIS A 21 45.58 -71.97 29.17
CA HIS A 21 44.45 -72.66 28.53
C HIS A 21 44.82 -73.80 27.56
N TYR A 22 46.03 -74.36 27.67
CA TYR A 22 46.41 -75.57 26.94
C TYR A 22 45.52 -76.75 27.36
N ASP A 23 45.07 -77.56 26.39
CA ASP A 23 44.27 -78.76 26.64
C ASP A 23 45.15 -79.85 27.24
N LEU A 24 44.81 -80.30 28.44
CA LEU A 24 45.55 -81.32 29.16
C LEU A 24 45.01 -82.74 28.86
N ASN A 25 44.01 -82.87 27.99
CA ASN A 25 43.56 -84.19 27.54
C ASN A 25 44.68 -84.94 26.81
N GLY A 26 44.90 -86.20 27.22
CA GLY A 26 45.93 -87.06 26.62
C GLY A 26 47.33 -86.86 27.20
N ILE A 27 47.52 -85.90 28.12
CA ILE A 27 48.73 -85.85 28.94
C ILE A 27 48.58 -86.90 30.04
N ASP A 28 49.67 -87.64 30.32
CA ASP A 28 49.70 -88.58 31.42
C ASP A 28 49.26 -87.89 32.72
N SER A 29 48.33 -88.53 33.44
CA SER A 29 47.77 -88.03 34.70
C SER A 29 48.81 -87.72 35.79
N GLN A 30 50.07 -88.10 35.56
CA GLN A 30 51.22 -87.83 36.43
C GLN A 30 52.09 -86.63 36.01
N ALA A 31 51.70 -85.83 35.00
CA ALA A 31 52.46 -84.65 34.63
C ALA A 31 52.32 -83.52 35.67
N ASP A 32 53.42 -83.20 36.37
CA ASP A 32 53.45 -82.15 37.39
C ASP A 32 53.52 -80.72 36.82
N THR A 33 53.85 -80.57 35.53
CA THR A 33 53.98 -79.26 34.86
C THR A 33 53.25 -79.22 33.53
N CYS A 34 52.67 -78.06 33.21
CA CYS A 34 52.02 -77.84 31.92
C CYS A 34 53.09 -77.79 30.81
N PRO A 35 52.95 -78.58 29.72
CA PRO A 35 53.97 -78.66 28.67
C PRO A 35 54.13 -77.36 27.87
N GLU A 36 53.11 -76.49 27.84
CA GLU A 36 53.20 -75.19 27.15
C GLU A 36 53.83 -74.09 28.00
N CYS A 37 53.28 -73.83 29.19
CA CYS A 37 53.69 -72.65 29.99
C CYS A 37 54.53 -72.98 31.22
N GLY A 38 54.86 -74.26 31.44
CA GLY A 38 55.64 -74.74 32.59
C GLY A 38 54.96 -74.55 33.95
N SER A 39 53.67 -74.20 34.00
CA SER A 39 52.97 -74.00 35.27
C SER A 39 52.79 -75.33 36.01
N ASP A 40 53.10 -75.32 37.30
CA ASP A 40 52.84 -76.42 38.23
C ASP A 40 51.34 -76.78 38.26
N LEU A 41 51.03 -78.00 37.81
CA LEU A 41 49.66 -78.54 37.71
C LEU A 41 49.14 -79.10 39.04
N LEU A 42 50.00 -79.27 40.05
CA LEU A 42 49.62 -79.75 41.38
C LEU A 42 49.01 -78.65 42.26
N LYS A 43 49.18 -77.38 41.90
CA LYS A 43 48.60 -76.25 42.65
C LYS A 43 47.07 -76.27 42.60
N HIS A 44 46.45 -75.92 43.73
CA HIS A 44 45.00 -75.77 43.79
C HIS A 44 44.51 -74.77 42.73
N CYS A 45 43.53 -75.18 41.92
CA CYS A 45 43.01 -74.44 40.75
C CYS A 45 43.95 -74.28 39.55
N ALA A 46 45.08 -75.00 39.46
CA ALA A 46 45.95 -74.98 38.28
C ALA A 46 45.32 -75.63 37.04
N ILE A 47 44.34 -76.52 37.25
CA ILE A 47 43.54 -77.16 36.21
C ILE A 47 42.13 -76.61 36.27
N VAL A 48 41.61 -76.14 35.14
CA VAL A 48 40.21 -75.72 35.04
C VAL A 48 39.50 -76.50 33.94
N ARG A 49 38.33 -77.05 34.26
CA ARG A 49 37.57 -77.90 33.33
C ARG A 49 36.65 -77.08 32.44
N GLY A 50 36.61 -77.45 31.15
CA GLY A 50 35.74 -76.88 30.15
C GLY A 50 36.26 -75.59 29.50
N HIS A 51 35.93 -75.43 28.22
CA HIS A 51 36.28 -74.24 27.44
C HIS A 51 35.19 -73.18 27.60
N ARG A 52 35.58 -71.90 27.78
CA ARG A 52 34.61 -70.81 27.85
C ARG A 52 34.05 -70.55 26.45
N GLN A 53 32.82 -70.96 26.20
CA GLN A 53 32.11 -70.52 25.00
C GLN A 53 31.40 -69.20 25.29
N THR A 54 31.67 -68.19 24.45
CA THR A 54 30.95 -66.93 24.47
C THR A 54 29.52 -67.19 24.01
N ARG A 55 28.54 -66.73 24.79
CA ARG A 55 27.13 -66.90 24.44
C ARG A 55 26.74 -65.83 23.42
N LYS A 56 27.11 -66.03 22.16
CA LYS A 56 26.90 -65.05 21.07
C LYS A 56 25.45 -64.54 21.01
N ILE A 57 24.47 -65.44 21.19
CA ILE A 57 23.04 -65.09 21.24
C ILE A 57 22.73 -64.19 22.44
N THR A 58 23.18 -64.55 23.64
CA THR A 58 22.96 -63.73 24.85
C THR A 58 23.63 -62.36 24.73
N MET A 59 24.81 -62.29 24.10
CA MET A 59 25.50 -61.04 23.83
C MET A 59 24.73 -60.17 22.83
N ALA A 60 24.25 -60.76 21.73
CA ALA A 60 23.40 -60.07 20.75
C ALA A 60 22.14 -59.50 21.41
N VAL A 61 21.40 -60.31 22.18
CA VAL A 61 20.20 -59.86 22.92
C VAL A 61 20.54 -58.73 23.89
N ALA A 62 21.63 -58.83 24.64
CA ALA A 62 22.02 -57.81 25.60
C ALA A 62 22.42 -56.49 24.91
N VAL A 63 23.10 -56.54 23.77
CA VAL A 63 23.44 -55.36 22.95
C VAL A 63 22.17 -54.77 22.33
N THR A 64 21.27 -55.60 21.79
CA THR A 64 19.99 -55.13 21.23
C THR A 64 19.14 -54.43 22.29
N LEU A 65 19.04 -54.98 23.50
CA LEU A 65 18.32 -54.33 24.61
C LEU A 65 18.98 -53.02 25.05
N LEU A 66 20.32 -52.95 25.07
CA LEU A 66 21.05 -51.72 25.37
C LEU A 66 20.77 -50.65 24.31
N LEU A 67 20.84 -51.01 23.03
CA LEU A 67 20.56 -50.10 21.92
C LEU A 67 19.09 -49.65 21.97
N ALA A 68 18.14 -50.55 22.20
CA ALA A 68 16.74 -50.20 22.37
C ALA A 68 16.51 -49.25 23.55
N GLY A 69 17.18 -49.49 24.68
CA GLY A 69 17.14 -48.60 25.85
C GLY A 69 17.75 -47.23 25.58
N LEU A 70 18.89 -47.18 24.87
CA LEU A 70 19.50 -45.92 24.45
C LEU A 70 18.63 -45.16 23.46
N THR A 71 18.07 -45.84 22.46
CA THR A 71 17.11 -45.23 21.52
C THR A 71 15.89 -44.71 22.25
N TRP A 72 15.36 -45.45 23.22
CA TRP A 72 14.25 -44.98 24.05
C TRP A 72 14.63 -43.75 24.88
N MET A 73 15.78 -43.76 25.56
CA MET A 73 16.25 -42.63 26.38
C MET A 73 16.57 -41.39 25.54
N THR A 74 17.18 -41.55 24.36
CA THR A 74 17.48 -40.42 23.48
C THR A 74 16.22 -39.84 22.87
N THR A 75 15.28 -40.67 22.40
CA THR A 75 14.01 -40.18 21.84
C THR A 75 13.14 -39.51 22.89
N THR A 76 12.92 -40.15 24.05
CA THR A 76 12.13 -39.57 25.14
C THR A 76 12.81 -38.35 25.77
N GLY A 77 14.13 -38.41 25.98
CA GLY A 77 14.92 -37.29 26.48
C GLY A 77 14.93 -36.11 25.51
N TYR A 78 15.04 -36.36 24.21
CA TYR A 78 14.94 -35.33 23.17
C TYR A 78 13.56 -34.68 23.15
N HIS A 79 12.48 -35.47 23.21
CA HIS A 79 11.13 -34.92 23.28
C HIS A 79 10.88 -34.14 24.57
N ALA A 80 11.39 -34.59 25.71
CA ALA A 80 11.30 -33.86 26.98
C ALA A 80 12.10 -32.55 26.91
N TYR A 81 13.32 -32.60 26.35
CA TYR A 81 14.19 -31.44 26.17
C TYR A 81 13.55 -30.37 25.26
N HIS A 82 12.92 -30.77 24.15
CA HIS A 82 12.26 -29.83 23.24
C HIS A 82 10.90 -29.29 23.74
N ARG A 83 10.31 -29.91 24.78
CA ARG A 83 9.09 -29.38 25.43
C ARG A 83 9.40 -28.24 26.42
N VAL A 84 10.63 -28.13 26.90
CA VAL A 84 11.03 -27.04 27.78
C VAL A 84 11.31 -25.81 26.93
N ASN A 85 10.59 -24.72 27.17
CA ASN A 85 10.90 -23.43 26.59
C ASN A 85 12.18 -22.88 27.26
N TRP A 86 13.34 -23.29 26.78
CA TRP A 86 14.63 -22.87 27.33
C TRP A 86 14.86 -21.36 27.30
N TYR A 87 14.19 -20.64 26.40
CA TYR A 87 14.23 -19.17 26.34
C TYR A 87 13.73 -18.55 27.66
N HIS A 88 12.73 -19.17 28.28
CA HIS A 88 12.15 -18.70 29.55
C HIS A 88 13.16 -18.69 30.71
N TYR A 89 14.16 -19.58 30.68
CA TYR A 89 15.15 -19.71 31.75
C TYR A 89 16.43 -18.92 31.48
N LYS A 90 16.57 -18.27 30.32
CA LYS A 90 17.77 -17.47 30.02
C LYS A 90 17.84 -16.24 30.93
N PRO A 91 19.03 -15.89 31.46
CA PRO A 91 19.25 -14.59 32.09
C PRO A 91 18.90 -13.44 31.13
N THR A 92 18.32 -12.36 31.64
CA THR A 92 17.86 -11.23 30.80
C THR A 92 18.97 -10.61 29.96
N SER A 93 20.21 -10.52 30.48
CA SER A 93 21.34 -10.00 29.71
C SER A 93 21.67 -10.87 28.49
N TRP A 94 21.68 -12.20 28.65
CA TRP A 94 21.89 -13.12 27.52
C TRP A 94 20.74 -13.04 26.52
N LEU A 95 19.50 -12.95 27.03
CA LEU A 95 18.32 -12.82 26.20
C LEU A 95 18.35 -11.54 25.34
N ALA A 96 18.77 -10.41 25.93
CA ALA A 96 18.90 -9.13 25.24
C ALA A 96 19.95 -9.21 24.12
N THR A 97 21.17 -9.66 24.43
CA THR A 97 22.25 -9.79 23.43
C THR A 97 21.89 -10.76 22.30
N ASP A 98 21.29 -11.91 22.63
CA ASP A 98 20.81 -12.87 21.64
C ASP A 98 19.69 -12.28 20.77
N ALA A 99 18.75 -11.55 21.37
CA ALA A 99 17.66 -10.88 20.64
C ALA A 99 18.19 -9.87 19.62
N MET A 100 19.25 -9.12 19.94
CA MET A 100 19.88 -8.19 18.99
C MET A 100 20.58 -8.93 17.83
N THR A 101 21.19 -10.07 18.11
CA THR A 101 21.84 -10.90 17.08
C THR A 101 20.82 -11.57 16.15
N GLU A 102 19.63 -11.90 16.67
CA GLU A 102 18.52 -12.49 15.92
C GLU A 102 17.74 -11.49 15.04
N TYR A 103 18.11 -10.21 15.02
CA TYR A 103 17.34 -9.19 14.31
C TYR A 103 17.10 -9.51 12.82
N ASN A 104 18.09 -10.06 12.12
CA ASN A 104 17.95 -10.46 10.71
C ASN A 104 17.53 -11.94 10.53
N ALA A 105 17.29 -12.67 11.62
CA ALA A 105 16.88 -14.06 11.56
C ALA A 105 15.39 -14.18 11.18
N LYS A 106 15.05 -15.25 10.45
CA LYS A 106 13.66 -15.55 10.05
C LYS A 106 12.76 -15.82 11.27
N THR A 107 13.32 -16.38 12.33
CA THR A 107 12.64 -16.65 13.60
C THR A 107 13.36 -15.88 14.70
N LYS A 108 12.60 -15.27 15.62
CA LYS A 108 13.14 -14.36 16.65
C LYS A 108 12.68 -14.75 18.07
N PRO A 109 12.92 -16.00 18.50
CA PRO A 109 12.41 -16.48 19.78
C PRO A 109 12.97 -15.71 20.99
N ASN A 110 14.22 -15.23 20.95
CA ASN A 110 14.76 -14.44 22.06
C ASN A 110 14.10 -13.06 22.15
N LEU A 111 13.83 -12.42 21.00
CA LEU A 111 13.12 -11.14 20.94
C LEU A 111 11.69 -11.26 21.46
N GLN A 112 10.99 -12.35 21.10
CA GLN A 112 9.63 -12.62 21.56
C GLN A 112 9.58 -12.82 23.08
N GLU A 113 10.46 -13.66 23.64
CA GLU A 113 10.53 -13.84 25.10
C GLU A 113 10.91 -12.54 25.81
N LEU A 114 11.79 -11.71 25.22
CA LEU A 114 12.17 -10.42 25.82
C LEU A 114 10.96 -9.47 25.89
N SER A 115 10.17 -9.39 24.82
CA SER A 115 8.91 -8.64 24.79
C SER A 115 7.92 -9.18 25.84
N ILE A 116 7.73 -10.50 25.94
CA ILE A 116 6.88 -11.11 26.98
C ILE A 116 7.30 -10.70 28.40
N ARG A 117 8.61 -10.65 28.70
CA ARG A 117 9.10 -10.24 30.03
C ARG A 117 8.86 -8.76 30.31
N ILE A 118 8.95 -7.92 29.29
CA ILE A 118 8.72 -6.47 29.40
C ILE A 118 7.22 -6.20 29.62
N ASP A 119 6.35 -6.84 28.83
CA ASP A 119 4.90 -6.77 28.95
C ASP A 119 4.40 -7.32 30.29
N GLY A 120 4.97 -8.43 30.73
CA GLY A 120 4.64 -9.07 32.00
C GLY A 120 5.24 -8.39 33.24
N ASN A 121 5.90 -7.24 33.08
CA ASN A 121 6.62 -6.52 34.12
C ASN A 121 7.61 -7.40 34.93
N GLN A 122 8.29 -8.32 34.26
CA GLN A 122 9.25 -9.26 34.85
C GLN A 122 10.68 -8.72 34.86
N LEU A 123 10.93 -7.58 34.21
CA LEU A 123 12.22 -6.90 34.18
C LEU A 123 12.26 -5.72 35.15
N THR A 124 13.37 -5.60 35.90
CA THR A 124 13.61 -4.40 36.73
C THR A 124 13.90 -3.18 35.86
N ASP A 125 13.74 -1.97 36.43
CA ASP A 125 14.02 -0.73 35.71
C ASP A 125 15.48 -0.65 35.23
N GLU A 126 16.43 -1.16 36.01
CA GLU A 126 17.83 -1.24 35.62
C GLU A 126 18.04 -2.17 34.42
N GLN A 127 17.33 -3.30 34.39
CA GLN A 127 17.39 -4.24 33.27
C GLN A 127 16.79 -3.63 32.00
N ARG A 128 15.65 -2.95 32.11
CA ARG A 128 15.04 -2.22 30.97
C ARG A 128 16.00 -1.16 30.44
N LYS A 129 16.59 -0.34 31.32
CA LYS A 129 17.58 0.70 30.96
C LYS A 129 18.85 0.12 30.33
N ALA A 130 19.29 -1.06 30.75
CA ALA A 130 20.47 -1.72 30.18
C ALA A 130 20.25 -2.21 28.73
N ILE A 131 19.00 -2.51 28.34
CA ILE A 131 18.66 -2.95 26.98
C ILE A 131 18.70 -1.79 25.98
N VAL A 132 18.34 -0.57 26.40
CA VAL A 132 18.17 0.59 25.51
C VAL A 132 19.43 0.93 24.70
N PRO A 133 20.66 0.99 25.26
CA PRO A 133 21.86 1.27 24.47
C PRO A 133 22.14 0.24 23.37
N GLU A 134 21.95 -1.05 23.66
CA GLU A 134 22.13 -2.12 22.67
C GLU A 134 21.11 -2.01 21.54
N LEU A 135 19.86 -1.71 21.90
CA LEU A 135 18.77 -1.46 20.96
C LEU A 135 19.06 -0.27 20.04
N LEU A 136 19.55 0.85 20.58
CA LEU A 136 19.94 2.05 19.81
C LEU A 136 21.17 1.82 18.92
N ALA A 137 22.14 1.04 19.39
CA ALA A 137 23.32 0.69 18.59
C ALA A 137 22.94 -0.20 17.41
N LEU A 138 22.08 -1.20 17.64
CA LEU A 138 21.51 -2.02 16.59
C LEU A 138 20.71 -1.14 15.62
N HIS A 139 19.87 -0.25 16.15
CA HIS A 139 19.07 0.72 15.41
C HIS A 139 19.90 1.58 14.44
N ALA A 140 21.04 2.10 14.88
CA ALA A 140 21.94 2.88 14.04
C ALA A 140 22.50 2.10 12.84
N SER A 141 22.62 0.77 12.95
CA SER A 141 23.27 -0.08 11.94
C SER A 141 22.35 -0.59 10.84
N THR A 142 21.03 -0.53 11.03
CA THR A 142 20.05 -1.14 10.12
C THR A 142 18.77 -0.31 10.01
N GLN A 143 18.09 -0.34 8.85
CA GLN A 143 16.77 0.30 8.68
C GLN A 143 15.70 -0.52 9.43
N ILE A 144 15.69 -0.40 10.75
CA ILE A 144 15.11 -1.38 11.69
C ILE A 144 13.59 -1.43 11.78
N TRP A 145 12.93 -0.38 11.31
CA TRP A 145 11.49 -0.19 11.47
C TRP A 145 10.63 -1.04 10.55
N ARG A 146 11.19 -2.05 9.86
CA ARG A 146 10.39 -2.98 9.07
C ARG A 146 9.93 -4.19 9.88
N ASP A 147 10.58 -4.50 11.00
CA ASP A 147 10.19 -5.63 11.83
C ASP A 147 9.21 -5.25 12.94
N GLU A 148 8.03 -5.86 12.90
CA GLU A 148 6.94 -5.55 13.83
C GLU A 148 7.26 -5.94 15.28
N SER A 149 8.05 -7.01 15.50
CA SER A 149 8.40 -7.46 16.86
C SER A 149 9.35 -6.47 17.53
N PHE A 150 10.27 -5.89 16.75
CA PHE A 150 11.20 -4.88 17.26
C PHE A 150 10.50 -3.56 17.57
N LYS A 151 9.50 -3.16 16.75
CA LYS A 151 8.68 -1.98 17.03
C LYS A 151 7.97 -2.08 18.37
N ASN A 152 7.34 -3.22 18.65
CA ASN A 152 6.64 -3.45 19.91
C ASN A 152 7.60 -3.38 21.09
N LEU A 153 8.76 -4.06 21.01
CA LEU A 153 9.79 -3.97 22.04
C LEU A 153 10.20 -2.52 22.34
N LEU A 154 10.43 -1.73 21.30
CA LEU A 154 10.80 -0.33 21.44
C LEU A 154 9.66 0.50 22.05
N HIS A 155 8.41 0.22 21.68
CA HIS A 155 7.23 0.83 22.30
C HIS A 155 7.19 0.57 23.79
N ASP A 156 7.28 -0.68 24.19
CA ASP A 156 7.11 -1.09 25.59
C ASP A 156 8.23 -0.52 26.47
N LEU A 157 9.46 -0.45 25.94
CA LEU A 157 10.58 0.21 26.60
C LEU A 157 10.40 1.72 26.66
N LEU A 158 9.89 2.35 25.59
CA LEU A 158 9.60 3.78 25.60
C LEU A 158 8.49 4.09 26.60
N ALA A 159 7.44 3.27 26.68
CA ALA A 159 6.31 3.46 27.60
C ALA A 159 6.66 3.25 29.08
N GLY A 160 7.69 2.46 29.37
CA GLY A 160 8.16 2.16 30.72
C GLY A 160 9.26 3.09 31.25
N ASP A 161 9.38 4.33 30.75
CA ASP A 161 10.40 5.31 31.14
C ASP A 161 11.86 4.78 31.09
N ALA A 162 12.13 3.76 30.27
CA ALA A 162 13.46 3.15 30.18
C ALA A 162 14.45 4.04 29.41
N PHE A 163 13.93 4.94 28.57
CA PHE A 163 14.71 5.86 27.77
C PHE A 163 15.01 7.16 28.54
N THR A 164 16.27 7.60 28.47
CA THR A 164 16.63 8.99 28.82
C THR A 164 16.24 9.96 27.71
N GLN A 165 16.10 11.25 28.03
CA GLN A 165 15.83 12.30 27.04
C GLN A 165 16.81 12.26 25.84
N GLN A 166 18.09 12.06 26.10
CA GLN A 166 19.11 11.99 25.05
C GLN A 166 18.93 10.77 24.14
N GLN A 167 18.52 9.64 24.71
CA GLN A 167 18.25 8.40 23.96
C GLN A 167 16.97 8.53 23.11
N ILE A 168 15.94 9.21 23.61
CA ILE A 168 14.76 9.58 22.82
C ILE A 168 15.18 10.45 21.64
N GLU A 169 15.90 11.53 21.89
CA GLU A 169 16.36 12.43 20.84
C GLU A 169 17.21 11.70 19.79
N GLN A 170 18.13 10.84 20.24
CA GLN A 170 18.95 9.99 19.36
C GLN A 170 18.08 9.06 18.50
N LEU A 171 17.11 8.37 19.11
CA LEU A 171 16.19 7.49 18.40
C LEU A 171 15.46 8.23 17.28
N PHE A 172 14.90 9.41 17.56
CA PHE A 172 14.18 10.18 16.55
C PHE A 172 15.12 10.77 15.49
N LYS A 173 16.30 11.26 15.87
CA LYS A 173 17.31 11.77 14.92
C LYS A 173 17.81 10.70 13.95
N GLN A 174 18.03 9.48 14.43
CA GLN A 174 18.48 8.37 13.59
C GLN A 174 17.44 7.94 12.55
N ASN A 175 16.16 8.27 12.77
CA ASN A 175 15.06 7.88 11.89
C ASN A 175 14.42 8.99 11.10
N TYR A 176 14.73 10.23 11.46
CA TYR A 176 14.22 11.37 10.74
C TYR A 176 15.06 11.59 9.48
N SER A 177 14.59 11.01 8.38
CA SER A 177 15.18 11.24 7.07
C SER A 177 14.21 12.00 6.19
N THR A 178 14.75 12.85 5.35
CA THR A 178 14.01 13.49 4.28
C THR A 178 14.65 13.05 2.98
N THR A 179 13.83 12.79 1.97
CA THR A 179 14.28 12.69 0.59
C THR A 179 13.80 13.91 -0.16
N PHE A 180 14.60 14.34 -1.12
CA PHE A 180 14.24 15.39 -2.06
C PHE A 180 14.45 14.81 -3.45
N GLN A 181 13.40 14.85 -4.26
CA GLN A 181 13.43 14.38 -5.62
C GLN A 181 12.86 15.46 -6.54
N THR A 182 13.64 15.79 -7.55
CA THR A 182 13.25 16.66 -8.65
C THR A 182 13.80 16.09 -9.94
N ARG A 183 13.43 16.69 -11.05
CA ARG A 183 13.94 16.31 -12.35
C ARG A 183 15.44 16.61 -12.45
N PRO A 184 16.27 15.67 -12.96
CA PRO A 184 17.72 15.88 -13.04
C PRO A 184 18.12 16.99 -14.03
N VAL A 185 17.25 17.33 -14.98
CA VAL A 185 17.42 18.48 -15.88
C VAL A 185 16.16 19.33 -15.81
N LEU A 186 16.31 20.60 -15.46
CA LEU A 186 15.23 21.54 -15.26
C LEU A 186 15.29 22.65 -16.31
N ARG A 187 14.22 22.76 -17.10
CA ARG A 187 14.04 23.89 -17.99
C ARG A 187 13.76 25.16 -17.20
N ARG A 188 14.28 26.30 -17.64
CA ARG A 188 13.99 27.60 -17.04
C ARG A 188 12.50 27.93 -17.17
N GLN A 189 11.76 27.81 -16.07
CA GLN A 189 10.31 28.02 -16.04
C GLN A 189 9.85 28.78 -14.79
N ARG A 190 8.55 29.12 -14.74
CA ARG A 190 8.00 29.86 -13.59
C ARG A 190 7.96 29.04 -12.31
N SER A 191 7.93 27.72 -12.44
CA SER A 191 7.78 26.79 -11.32
C SER A 191 8.20 25.40 -11.74
N PHE A 192 8.80 24.64 -10.84
CA PHE A 192 9.05 23.22 -11.06
C PHE A 192 8.37 22.37 -9.99
N ARG A 193 8.23 21.10 -10.29
CA ARG A 193 7.74 20.09 -9.37
C ARG A 193 8.92 19.45 -8.66
N TYR A 194 8.82 19.33 -7.35
CA TYR A 194 9.67 18.48 -6.55
C TYR A 194 8.79 17.72 -5.56
N ASP A 195 9.23 16.53 -5.21
CA ASP A 195 8.64 15.72 -4.16
C ASP A 195 9.64 15.66 -3.01
N THR A 196 9.15 16.00 -1.82
CA THR A 196 9.84 15.69 -0.58
C THR A 196 9.12 14.53 0.06
N ASN A 197 9.84 13.48 0.42
CA ASN A 197 9.29 12.49 1.33
C ASN A 197 9.92 12.69 2.69
N GLU A 198 9.10 13.06 3.66
CA GLU A 198 9.51 13.13 5.05
C GLU A 198 9.26 11.76 5.67
N ASN A 199 10.31 10.97 5.81
CA ASN A 199 10.25 9.74 6.56
C ASN A 199 10.46 10.10 8.03
N PHE A 200 9.34 10.32 8.71
CA PHE A 200 9.33 10.15 10.14
C PHE A 200 9.53 8.66 10.45
N PRO A 201 10.10 8.27 11.60
CA PRO A 201 10.01 6.88 12.03
C PRO A 201 8.57 6.41 11.84
N GLU A 202 8.38 5.38 11.01
CA GLU A 202 7.10 4.69 10.86
C GLU A 202 6.78 4.04 12.22
N LEU A 203 6.23 4.84 13.13
CA LEU A 203 5.53 4.39 14.33
C LEU A 203 4.20 3.80 13.88
N GLY A 204 4.28 2.75 13.05
CA GLY A 204 3.24 2.38 12.09
C GLY A 204 1.89 2.03 12.70
N SER A 205 0.94 1.69 11.85
CA SER A 205 -0.43 1.25 12.20
C SER A 205 -0.54 0.00 13.10
N GLY A 206 0.57 -0.58 13.54
CA GLY A 206 0.61 -1.75 14.41
C GLY A 206 0.86 -1.45 15.89
N TRP A 207 1.11 -0.18 16.26
CA TRP A 207 1.08 0.24 17.65
C TRP A 207 -0.37 0.07 18.14
N LYS A 208 -0.60 -0.95 18.98
CA LYS A 208 -1.88 -1.15 19.64
C LYS A 208 -2.15 0.12 20.45
N ASP A 209 -3.20 0.82 20.06
CA ASP A 209 -3.61 2.12 20.59
C ASP A 209 -2.69 3.29 20.20
N ASN A 210 -3.32 4.44 19.96
CA ASN A 210 -2.74 5.77 19.67
C ASN A 210 -1.82 6.30 20.80
N SER A 211 -0.91 5.47 21.29
CA SER A 211 -0.26 5.59 22.58
C SER A 211 0.91 6.56 22.53
N ILE A 212 1.66 6.62 21.42
CA ILE A 212 2.59 7.72 21.20
C ILE A 212 1.85 8.93 20.63
N ARG A 213 1.83 10.01 21.40
CA ARG A 213 1.47 11.34 20.92
C ARG A 213 2.68 12.21 20.92
N PHE A 214 2.89 12.92 19.82
CA PHE A 214 3.86 14.00 19.77
C PHE A 214 3.26 15.25 19.19
N VAL A 215 3.76 16.38 19.68
CA VAL A 215 3.41 17.70 19.16
C VAL A 215 4.60 18.20 18.36
N THR A 216 4.33 18.61 17.13
CA THR A 216 5.28 19.42 16.37
C THR A 216 4.87 20.88 16.51
N THR A 217 5.72 21.72 17.08
CA THR A 217 5.38 23.13 17.36
C THR A 217 5.89 24.10 16.30
N HIS A 218 7.05 23.80 15.72
CA HIS A 218 7.67 24.61 14.70
C HIS A 218 8.16 23.74 13.56
N VAL A 219 7.78 24.06 12.32
CA VAL A 219 8.33 23.45 11.11
C VAL A 219 8.92 24.55 10.24
N SER A 220 10.24 24.51 10.06
CA SER A 220 10.92 25.35 9.06
C SER A 220 11.32 24.50 7.88
N ARG A 221 11.00 24.95 6.67
CA ARG A 221 11.47 24.35 5.42
C ARG A 221 12.29 25.39 4.68
N LYS A 222 13.47 24.99 4.24
CA LYS A 222 14.41 25.84 3.53
C LYS A 222 14.84 25.11 2.27
N LEU A 223 14.56 25.70 1.11
CA LEU A 223 15.12 25.24 -0.16
C LEU A 223 16.20 26.21 -0.58
N MET A 224 17.39 25.68 -0.80
CA MET A 224 18.55 26.40 -1.31
C MET A 224 18.92 25.92 -2.70
N LEU A 225 19.54 26.80 -3.48
CA LEU A 225 20.25 26.44 -4.71
C LEU A 225 21.57 27.19 -4.76
N ASN A 226 22.67 26.47 -4.87
CA ASN A 226 24.02 27.06 -4.88
C ASN A 226 24.17 28.13 -3.76
N GLU A 227 23.86 27.75 -2.52
CA GLU A 227 23.92 28.57 -1.29
C GLU A 227 22.88 29.71 -1.17
N HIS A 228 22.11 30.01 -2.21
CA HIS A 228 21.08 31.05 -2.16
C HIS A 228 19.77 30.46 -1.62
N ILE A 229 19.05 31.20 -0.78
CA ILE A 229 17.76 30.75 -0.21
C ILE A 229 16.63 31.11 -1.17
N TYR A 230 15.93 30.10 -1.67
CA TYR A 230 14.84 30.27 -2.67
C TYR A 230 13.48 30.29 -2.01
N SER A 231 13.26 29.33 -1.12
CA SER A 231 12.03 29.25 -0.35
C SER A 231 12.39 29.05 1.10
N LYS A 232 11.75 29.85 1.95
CA LYS A 232 11.75 29.65 3.38
C LYS A 232 10.30 29.70 3.82
N SER A 233 9.78 28.60 4.33
CA SER A 233 8.48 28.58 5.00
C SER A 233 8.70 28.26 6.45
N GLU A 234 8.21 29.12 7.33
CA GLU A 234 8.10 28.85 8.76
C GLU A 234 6.62 28.65 9.07
N ILE A 235 6.30 27.50 9.63
CA ILE A 235 4.95 27.17 10.06
C ILE A 235 5.02 27.03 11.57
N GLU A 236 4.56 28.06 12.27
CA GLU A 236 4.23 28.00 13.69
C GLU A 236 2.81 27.46 13.81
N LYS A 237 2.68 26.14 13.80
CA LYS A 237 1.43 25.46 14.15
C LYS A 237 1.78 24.28 15.04
N SER A 238 1.22 24.27 16.25
CA SER A 238 1.20 23.09 17.10
C SER A 238 0.23 22.08 16.48
N SER A 239 0.77 21.17 15.69
CA SER A 239 0.02 20.03 15.20
C SER A 239 0.26 18.87 16.16
N GLU A 240 -0.77 18.47 16.91
CA GLU A 240 -0.78 17.20 17.63
C GLU A 240 -0.99 16.09 16.60
N TYR A 241 -0.02 15.20 16.45
CA TYR A 241 -0.14 14.05 15.57
C TYR A 241 -0.40 12.79 16.40
N LYS A 242 -1.41 12.02 15.99
CA LYS A 242 -1.58 10.63 16.44
C LYS A 242 -0.86 9.71 15.46
N SER A 243 -0.17 8.68 15.98
CA SER A 243 0.63 7.72 15.21
C SER A 243 -0.07 7.17 13.95
N THR A 244 -1.39 6.95 14.02
CA THR A 244 -2.19 6.41 12.90
C THR A 244 -2.24 7.28 11.65
N ASN A 245 -1.94 8.59 11.76
CA ASN A 245 -1.99 9.53 10.63
C ASN A 245 -0.63 9.81 9.98
N ILE A 246 0.43 9.10 10.39
CA ILE A 246 1.81 9.33 9.92
C ILE A 246 2.26 8.26 8.91
N ASN A 247 1.46 7.21 8.70
CA ASN A 247 1.75 6.13 7.75
C ASN A 247 1.78 6.55 6.27
N SER A 248 1.36 7.77 5.95
CA SER A 248 1.70 8.36 4.66
C SER A 248 2.99 9.15 4.87
N GLY A 249 4.12 8.64 4.37
CA GLY A 249 5.24 9.52 4.04
C GLY A 249 4.63 10.74 3.33
N TYR A 250 4.79 11.93 3.92
CA TYR A 250 4.14 13.13 3.40
C TYR A 250 4.85 13.50 2.11
N ALA A 251 4.46 12.84 1.02
CA ALA A 251 4.83 13.21 -0.34
C ALA A 251 4.12 14.53 -0.63
N SER A 252 4.78 15.63 -0.27
CA SER A 252 4.31 16.95 -0.63
C SER A 252 4.87 17.27 -2.01
N THR A 253 4.02 17.12 -3.02
CA THR A 253 4.29 17.74 -4.31
C THR A 253 4.05 19.24 -4.15
N GLN A 254 5.12 20.03 -4.17
CA GLN A 254 5.01 21.48 -4.13
C GLN A 254 5.44 22.08 -5.46
N GLN A 255 4.71 23.11 -5.87
CA GLN A 255 5.05 23.92 -7.03
C GLN A 255 5.61 25.25 -6.52
N LEU A 256 6.92 25.48 -6.71
CA LEU A 256 7.54 26.73 -6.29
C LEU A 256 7.21 27.83 -7.28
N HIS A 257 6.55 28.89 -6.81
CA HIS A 257 6.19 30.02 -7.66
C HIS A 257 7.20 31.18 -7.62
N LYS A 258 8.08 31.24 -6.60
CA LYS A 258 9.12 32.27 -6.44
C LYS A 258 10.34 31.78 -5.63
N PRO A 259 11.55 32.31 -5.90
CA PRO A 259 11.88 33.13 -7.07
C PRO A 259 11.81 32.26 -8.34
N PHE A 260 11.62 32.90 -9.48
CA PHE A 260 11.41 32.19 -10.73
C PHE A 260 12.75 31.54 -11.15
N LEU A 261 12.74 30.30 -11.65
CA LEU A 261 13.96 29.69 -12.24
C LEU A 261 14.59 30.58 -13.33
N LYS A 262 13.82 31.54 -13.86
CA LYS A 262 14.26 32.56 -14.82
C LYS A 262 15.48 33.39 -14.38
N GLU A 263 15.72 33.49 -13.07
CA GLU A 263 16.83 34.26 -12.48
C GLU A 263 18.09 33.42 -12.28
N ILE A 264 18.01 32.11 -12.53
CA ILE A 264 19.13 31.19 -12.33
C ILE A 264 19.87 31.00 -13.64
N ALA A 265 21.20 31.10 -13.58
CA ALA A 265 22.08 30.85 -14.70
C ALA A 265 21.94 29.39 -15.20
N ASP A 266 22.10 29.20 -16.50
CA ASP A 266 22.13 27.86 -17.08
C ASP A 266 23.42 27.14 -16.64
N GLY A 267 23.33 25.83 -16.39
CA GLY A 267 24.45 25.02 -15.92
C GLY A 267 24.12 24.10 -14.74
N PRO A 268 25.14 23.46 -14.15
CA PRO A 268 25.00 22.64 -12.96
C PRO A 268 24.50 23.47 -11.76
N ALA A 269 23.60 22.91 -10.98
CA ALA A 269 23.11 23.51 -9.76
C ALA A 269 22.78 22.43 -8.72
N HIS A 270 22.98 22.74 -7.44
CA HIS A 270 22.65 21.83 -6.34
C HIS A 270 21.45 22.34 -5.57
N PHE A 271 20.33 21.62 -5.62
CA PHE A 271 19.20 21.90 -4.76
C PHE A 271 19.41 21.24 -3.40
N GLU A 272 19.20 21.99 -2.33
CA GLU A 272 19.24 21.48 -0.96
C GLU A 272 17.95 21.84 -0.24
N PHE A 273 17.21 20.85 0.21
CA PHE A 273 16.02 20.98 1.04
C PHE A 273 16.36 20.60 2.49
N THR A 274 16.33 21.59 3.38
CA THR A 274 16.42 21.39 4.82
C THR A 274 15.04 21.50 5.43
N ILE A 275 14.72 20.57 6.33
CA ILE A 275 13.58 20.67 7.22
C ILE A 275 14.04 20.61 8.67
N LYS A 276 13.54 21.55 9.48
CA LYS A 276 13.72 21.53 10.94
C LYS A 276 12.36 21.44 11.61
N ARG A 277 12.27 20.58 12.63
CA ARG A 277 11.07 20.34 13.42
C ARG A 277 11.42 20.36 14.89
N THR A 278 10.62 21.06 15.69
CA THR A 278 10.64 20.89 17.15
C THR A 278 9.59 19.85 17.51
N VAL A 279 10.03 18.74 18.11
CA VAL A 279 9.20 17.59 18.48
C VAL A 279 9.17 17.43 19.99
N GLN A 280 8.01 17.11 20.54
CA GLN A 280 7.85 16.76 21.94
C GLN A 280 6.96 15.52 22.06
N LEU A 281 7.41 14.48 22.78
CA LEU A 281 6.55 13.38 23.18
C LEU A 281 5.66 13.81 24.35
N VAL A 282 4.35 13.55 24.22
CA VAL A 282 3.32 13.94 25.19
C VAL A 282 2.77 12.73 25.94
N GLU A 283 2.60 11.62 25.23
CA GLU A 283 2.18 10.31 25.75
C GLU A 283 2.97 9.22 25.00
N PRO A 284 3.25 8.05 25.62
CA PRO A 284 3.06 7.75 27.04
C PRO A 284 4.12 8.43 27.93
N VAL A 285 5.28 8.76 27.38
CA VAL A 285 6.39 9.42 28.08
C VAL A 285 6.50 10.86 27.65
N LYS A 286 6.52 11.76 28.64
CA LYS A 286 6.73 13.17 28.40
C LYS A 286 8.22 13.41 28.19
N SER A 287 8.58 13.87 27.00
CA SER A 287 9.92 14.36 26.73
C SER A 287 9.94 15.88 26.86
N GLU A 288 11.13 16.43 27.09
CA GLU A 288 11.36 17.83 26.76
C GLU A 288 11.31 17.99 25.23
N PRO A 289 10.92 19.17 24.70
CA PRO A 289 11.00 19.44 23.27
C PRO A 289 12.44 19.32 22.76
N PHE A 290 12.64 18.68 21.61
CA PHE A 290 13.94 18.56 20.94
C PHE A 290 13.83 18.87 19.45
N GLU A 291 14.95 19.25 18.85
CA GLU A 291 15.01 19.57 17.42
C GLU A 291 15.44 18.38 16.58
N LEU A 292 14.64 18.10 15.55
CA LEU A 292 14.97 17.22 14.45
C LEU A 292 15.28 18.07 13.23
N GLN A 293 16.44 17.83 12.63
CA GLN A 293 16.83 18.45 11.38
C GLN A 293 17.23 17.37 10.39
N SER A 294 16.71 17.45 9.18
CA SER A 294 17.12 16.61 8.06
C SER A 294 17.35 17.47 6.84
N THR A 295 18.38 17.13 6.09
CA THR A 295 18.76 17.82 4.85
C THR A 295 18.85 16.78 3.74
N ALA A 296 18.22 17.06 2.62
CA ALA A 296 18.28 16.26 1.41
C ALA A 296 18.63 17.17 0.23
N GLY A 297 19.51 16.71 -0.66
CA GLY A 297 19.88 17.49 -1.83
C GLY A 297 19.95 16.66 -3.09
N GLN A 298 19.87 17.33 -4.23
CA GLN A 298 19.98 16.72 -5.54
C GLN A 298 20.69 17.67 -6.49
N ASP A 299 21.71 17.16 -7.17
CA ASP A 299 22.33 17.84 -8.30
C ASP A 299 21.40 17.82 -9.51
N VAL A 300 21.26 18.98 -10.14
CA VAL A 300 20.47 19.17 -11.35
C VAL A 300 21.24 19.98 -12.38
N LYS A 301 20.80 19.92 -13.62
CA LYS A 301 21.23 20.83 -14.69
C LYS A 301 20.10 21.77 -15.06
N ILE A 302 20.32 23.08 -14.95
CA ILE A 302 19.38 24.10 -15.41
C ILE A 302 19.71 24.44 -16.87
N VAL A 303 18.68 24.47 -17.70
CA VAL A 303 18.80 24.76 -19.13
C VAL A 303 17.88 25.89 -19.58
N GLY A 304 18.15 26.45 -20.76
CA GLY A 304 17.39 27.55 -21.31
C GLY A 304 15.88 27.25 -21.42
N LYS A 305 15.05 28.29 -21.39
CA LYS A 305 13.58 28.16 -21.44
C LYS A 305 13.12 27.41 -22.70
N ASP A 306 13.82 27.54 -23.82
CA ASP A 306 13.40 26.95 -25.09
C ASP A 306 14.08 25.61 -25.40
N GLU A 307 14.90 25.10 -24.47
CA GLU A 307 15.54 23.79 -24.59
C GLU A 307 14.55 22.64 -24.32
N TRP A 308 14.74 21.55 -25.05
CA TRP A 308 14.00 20.31 -24.91
C TRP A 308 14.83 19.35 -24.06
N VAL A 309 14.24 18.90 -22.96
CA VAL A 309 14.91 18.03 -21.99
C VAL A 309 14.32 16.62 -21.99
N ASP A 310 13.09 16.46 -22.48
CA ASP A 310 12.52 15.16 -22.84
C ASP A 310 12.81 14.82 -24.30
N THR A 311 12.72 13.53 -24.61
CA THR A 311 12.79 13.05 -25.99
C THR A 311 11.40 13.05 -26.61
N PHE A 312 11.29 13.62 -27.80
CA PHE A 312 10.06 13.60 -28.59
C PHE A 312 10.34 12.96 -29.93
N GLU A 313 9.82 11.75 -30.12
CA GLU A 313 10.18 10.91 -31.26
C GLU A 313 8.96 10.39 -32.01
N VAL A 314 9.17 10.09 -33.29
CA VAL A 314 8.15 9.51 -34.16
C VAL A 314 8.62 8.13 -34.57
N GLN A 315 8.07 7.11 -33.91
CA GLN A 315 8.26 5.72 -34.33
C GLN A 315 7.28 5.40 -35.47
N GLN A 316 7.80 5.14 -36.67
CA GLN A 316 6.98 4.96 -37.88
C GLN A 316 5.94 3.83 -37.74
N ASN A 317 6.31 2.73 -37.07
CA ASN A 317 5.42 1.60 -36.79
C ASN A 317 4.33 1.91 -35.74
N GLN A 318 4.45 3.01 -34.99
CA GLN A 318 3.48 3.43 -33.99
C GLN A 318 2.50 4.51 -34.48
N ILE A 319 2.64 5.04 -35.71
CA ILE A 319 1.75 6.09 -36.24
C ILE A 319 0.28 5.66 -36.18
N LYS A 320 -0.06 4.53 -36.78
CA LYS A 320 -1.45 4.03 -36.82
C LYS A 320 -1.97 3.67 -35.41
N PRO A 321 -1.22 2.94 -34.56
CA PRO A 321 -1.59 2.76 -33.16
C PRO A 321 -1.84 4.07 -32.39
N MET A 322 -0.99 5.09 -32.55
CA MET A 322 -1.17 6.40 -31.90
C MET A 322 -2.43 7.11 -32.41
N ASP A 323 -2.68 7.11 -33.72
CA ASP A 323 -3.89 7.72 -34.30
C ASP A 323 -5.16 7.01 -33.79
N ASN A 324 -5.12 5.68 -33.64
CA ASN A 324 -6.22 4.89 -33.08
C ASN A 324 -6.43 5.15 -31.58
N ALA A 325 -5.35 5.41 -30.82
CA ALA A 325 -5.44 5.70 -29.39
C ALA A 325 -6.20 6.99 -29.10
N TRP A 326 -6.17 7.98 -30.01
CA TRP A 326 -7.03 9.16 -29.91
C TRP A 326 -8.43 8.85 -30.45
N VAL A 327 -9.28 8.28 -29.60
CA VAL A 327 -10.62 7.76 -29.96
C VAL A 327 -11.58 8.86 -30.39
N ALA A 328 -11.68 9.94 -29.60
CA ALA A 328 -12.67 11.00 -29.84
C ALA A 328 -12.22 12.38 -29.30
N SER A 329 -12.83 13.42 -29.84
CA SER A 329 -12.68 14.82 -29.40
C SER A 329 -14.02 15.51 -29.36
N ARG A 330 -14.15 16.52 -28.49
CA ARG A 330 -15.28 17.45 -28.48
C ARG A 330 -14.89 18.79 -27.90
N VAL A 331 -15.63 19.82 -28.27
CA VAL A 331 -15.46 21.16 -27.73
C VAL A 331 -16.75 21.62 -27.09
N ILE A 332 -16.67 22.19 -25.89
CA ILE A 332 -17.81 22.81 -25.20
C ILE A 332 -17.44 24.27 -24.98
N ALA A 333 -18.17 25.19 -25.64
CA ALA A 333 -18.01 26.63 -25.48
C ALA A 333 -19.18 27.16 -24.64
N LYS A 334 -18.87 27.56 -23.40
CA LYS A 334 -19.81 28.19 -22.45
C LYS A 334 -19.54 29.70 -22.37
N PRO A 335 -20.47 30.51 -21.83
CA PRO A 335 -20.26 31.94 -21.68
C PRO A 335 -19.04 32.36 -20.85
N ARG A 336 -18.52 31.49 -19.96
CA ARG A 336 -17.38 31.81 -19.07
C ARG A 336 -16.13 30.98 -19.33
N ASP A 337 -16.24 29.90 -20.08
CA ASP A 337 -15.13 29.01 -20.36
C ASP A 337 -15.34 28.21 -21.65
N THR A 338 -14.22 27.82 -22.25
CA THR A 338 -14.19 26.85 -23.34
C THR A 338 -13.40 25.64 -22.89
N GLN A 339 -13.92 24.46 -23.18
CA GLN A 339 -13.37 23.18 -22.78
C GLN A 339 -13.14 22.31 -24.01
N VAL A 340 -12.00 21.65 -24.06
CA VAL A 340 -11.71 20.60 -25.06
C VAL A 340 -11.57 19.30 -24.32
N TRP A 341 -12.30 18.30 -24.77
CA TRP A 341 -12.26 16.97 -24.20
C TRP A 341 -11.72 15.98 -25.23
N PHE A 342 -10.96 15.00 -24.73
CA PHE A 342 -10.28 13.98 -25.53
C PHE A 342 -10.56 12.63 -24.89
N ARG A 343 -11.01 11.65 -25.67
CA ARG A 343 -10.98 10.25 -25.25
C ARG A 343 -9.72 9.63 -25.80
N ILE A 344 -8.85 9.19 -24.90
CA ILE A 344 -7.58 8.57 -25.26
C ILE A 344 -7.54 7.21 -24.58
N ASP A 345 -7.27 6.17 -25.36
CA ASP A 345 -7.19 4.79 -24.94
C ASP A 345 -5.79 4.23 -25.20
N SER A 346 -5.07 3.93 -24.11
CA SER A 346 -3.85 3.12 -24.12
C SER A 346 -2.83 3.51 -25.21
N PRO A 347 -2.36 4.76 -25.26
CA PRO A 347 -1.45 5.18 -26.32
C PRO A 347 -0.12 4.44 -26.18
N PRO A 348 0.46 3.88 -27.26
CA PRO A 348 1.69 3.10 -27.19
C PRO A 348 2.92 3.94 -26.79
N ILE A 349 2.85 5.26 -26.92
CA ILE A 349 3.86 6.23 -26.48
C ILE A 349 3.14 7.35 -25.71
N ALA A 350 3.71 7.79 -24.59
CA ALA A 350 3.14 8.86 -23.78
C ALA A 350 2.98 10.16 -24.59
N LEU A 351 2.00 10.99 -24.22
CA LEU A 351 1.71 12.27 -24.85
C LEU A 351 2.08 13.41 -23.91
N ALA A 352 2.94 14.33 -24.35
CA ALA A 352 3.15 15.64 -23.73
C ALA A 352 2.88 16.72 -24.78
N MET A 353 1.63 17.18 -24.84
CA MET A 353 1.11 17.96 -25.97
C MET A 353 0.58 19.31 -25.50
N SER A 354 0.70 20.34 -26.33
CA SER A 354 -0.21 21.48 -26.25
C SER A 354 -1.45 21.24 -27.09
N VAL A 355 -2.58 21.68 -26.53
CA VAL A 355 -3.88 21.61 -27.18
C VAL A 355 -4.16 22.93 -27.88
N TRP A 356 -4.47 22.88 -29.16
CA TRP A 356 -4.85 24.03 -29.96
C TRP A 356 -6.22 23.84 -30.59
N LEU A 357 -7.07 24.86 -30.49
CA LEU A 357 -8.30 24.97 -31.27
C LEU A 357 -8.06 25.84 -32.49
N ILE A 358 -8.58 25.40 -33.63
CA ILE A 358 -8.45 26.08 -34.91
C ILE A 358 -9.84 26.21 -35.52
N ASP A 359 -10.28 27.46 -35.69
CA ASP A 359 -11.58 27.83 -36.24
C ASP A 359 -11.38 28.83 -37.39
N GLY A 360 -11.40 28.32 -38.62
CA GLY A 360 -10.90 29.05 -39.79
C GLY A 360 -9.44 29.45 -39.61
N ASP A 361 -9.16 30.76 -39.70
CA ASP A 361 -7.81 31.32 -39.53
C ASP A 361 -7.42 31.54 -38.06
N LYS A 362 -8.37 31.45 -37.13
CA LYS A 362 -8.10 31.68 -35.70
C LYS A 362 -7.46 30.46 -35.09
N ARG A 363 -6.37 30.66 -34.35
CA ARG A 363 -5.65 29.60 -33.63
C ARG A 363 -5.47 29.99 -32.18
N GLU A 364 -5.95 29.15 -31.29
CA GLU A 364 -6.00 29.44 -29.86
C GLU A 364 -5.47 28.26 -29.05
N LYS A 365 -4.42 28.50 -28.26
CA LYS A 365 -3.89 27.50 -27.33
C LYS A 365 -4.83 27.35 -26.14
N MET A 366 -5.29 26.14 -25.88
CA MET A 366 -6.21 25.85 -24.79
C MET A 366 -5.51 25.46 -23.49
N GLY A 367 -4.35 24.81 -23.61
CA GLY A 367 -3.57 24.36 -22.46
C GLY A 367 -2.59 23.26 -22.87
N ASN A 368 -2.13 22.51 -21.87
CA ASN A 368 -1.22 21.39 -22.03
C ASN A 368 -1.92 20.09 -21.60
N LEU A 369 -1.72 19.02 -22.35
CA LEU A 369 -2.24 17.68 -22.13
C LEU A 369 -1.06 16.74 -21.87
N LEU A 370 -1.15 15.98 -20.79
CA LEU A 370 -0.19 14.93 -20.46
C LEU A 370 -0.92 13.60 -20.29
N VAL A 371 -0.48 12.58 -21.02
CA VAL A 371 -1.06 11.22 -20.99
C VAL A 371 0.06 10.19 -20.92
N ASP A 372 -0.06 9.24 -19.99
CA ASP A 372 0.88 8.13 -19.82
C ASP A 372 0.57 6.96 -20.77
N THR A 373 1.53 6.08 -21.05
CA THR A 373 1.37 4.91 -21.94
C THR A 373 0.36 3.89 -21.43
N LEU A 374 0.23 3.77 -20.11
CA LEU A 374 -0.71 2.88 -19.43
C LEU A 374 -2.02 3.58 -19.05
N ALA A 375 -2.32 4.71 -19.68
CA ALA A 375 -3.58 5.37 -19.48
C ALA A 375 -4.74 4.49 -19.95
N ALA A 376 -5.56 4.03 -19.00
CA ALA A 376 -6.85 3.42 -19.30
C ALA A 376 -7.71 4.36 -20.16
N ASP A 377 -8.58 3.78 -20.99
CA ASP A 377 -9.60 4.49 -21.77
C ASP A 377 -10.37 5.47 -20.88
N LYS A 378 -10.05 6.75 -21.03
CA LYS A 378 -10.67 7.81 -20.24
C LYS A 378 -10.70 9.14 -20.98
N TRP A 379 -11.58 10.00 -20.49
CA TRP A 379 -11.70 11.37 -20.96
C TRP A 379 -10.74 12.30 -20.23
N TYR A 380 -9.97 13.05 -21.00
CA TYR A 380 -9.14 14.17 -20.56
C TYR A 380 -9.85 15.47 -20.86
N ARG A 381 -9.68 16.47 -20.00
CA ARG A 381 -10.31 17.78 -20.14
C ARG A 381 -9.28 18.89 -20.00
N ILE A 382 -9.19 19.73 -21.02
CA ILE A 382 -8.46 21.01 -20.98
C ILE A 382 -9.48 22.14 -20.96
N LYS A 383 -9.32 23.06 -20.01
CA LYS A 383 -10.26 24.16 -19.78
C LYS A 383 -9.54 25.50 -19.83
N ARG A 384 -10.11 26.46 -20.56
CA ARG A 384 -9.67 27.86 -20.58
C ARG A 384 -10.81 28.77 -20.16
N TYR A 385 -10.56 29.63 -19.17
CA TYR A 385 -11.53 30.61 -18.66
C TYR A 385 -11.59 31.84 -19.57
N ALA A 386 -12.02 31.63 -20.81
CA ALA A 386 -12.24 32.69 -21.78
C ALA A 386 -13.43 32.30 -22.65
N THR A 387 -14.32 33.25 -22.92
CA THR A 387 -15.42 33.08 -23.87
C THR A 387 -14.86 33.09 -25.28
N MET A 388 -15.04 32.01 -26.03
CA MET A 388 -14.62 31.92 -27.42
C MET A 388 -15.87 31.86 -28.31
N LYS A 389 -15.93 32.74 -29.30
CA LYS A 389 -16.92 32.63 -30.37
C LYS A 389 -16.35 31.67 -31.41
N LEU A 390 -16.83 30.43 -31.37
CA LEU A 390 -16.42 29.35 -32.27
C LEU A 390 -17.55 29.06 -33.27
N SER A 391 -17.21 28.58 -34.46
CA SER A 391 -18.15 27.94 -35.39
C SER A 391 -18.67 26.59 -34.84
N ASP A 392 -19.63 25.97 -35.54
CA ASP A 392 -20.25 24.70 -35.10
C ASP A 392 -19.28 23.51 -35.11
N GLN A 393 -18.19 23.61 -35.88
CA GLN A 393 -17.15 22.59 -36.00
C GLN A 393 -15.78 23.25 -36.04
N VAL A 394 -14.83 22.68 -35.30
CA VAL A 394 -13.46 23.20 -35.23
C VAL A 394 -12.46 22.08 -35.45
N ARG A 395 -11.24 22.45 -35.82
CA ARG A 395 -10.12 21.52 -35.82
C ARG A 395 -9.39 21.59 -34.48
N VAL A 396 -8.99 20.42 -33.99
CA VAL A 396 -8.20 20.28 -32.77
C VAL A 396 -6.84 19.70 -33.12
N ASP A 397 -5.77 20.40 -32.74
CA ASP A 397 -4.40 19.90 -32.87
C ASP A 397 -3.83 19.56 -31.50
N LEU A 398 -3.20 18.38 -31.37
CA LEU A 398 -2.30 18.01 -30.29
C LEU A 398 -0.86 18.13 -30.77
N ARG A 399 -0.13 19.13 -30.28
CA ARG A 399 1.23 19.43 -30.74
C ARG A 399 2.26 19.07 -29.68
N PRO A 400 3.34 18.35 -30.00
CA PRO A 400 4.41 18.05 -29.05
C PRO A 400 4.92 19.33 -28.38
N GLU A 401 4.93 19.38 -27.05
CA GLU A 401 5.43 20.55 -26.35
C GLU A 401 6.04 20.21 -24.98
N GLN A 402 7.31 20.58 -24.80
CA GLN A 402 8.07 20.41 -23.55
C GLN A 402 7.36 20.98 -22.31
N ALA A 403 6.63 22.09 -22.45
CA ALA A 403 5.88 22.68 -21.35
C ALA A 403 4.80 21.77 -20.76
N ALA A 404 4.33 20.75 -21.50
CA ALA A 404 3.37 19.77 -21.01
C ALA A 404 4.01 18.73 -20.09
N SER A 405 5.27 18.34 -20.34
CA SER A 405 6.02 17.37 -19.54
C SER A 405 6.82 17.98 -18.40
N ASP A 406 6.97 19.30 -18.34
CA ASP A 406 7.72 19.99 -17.27
C ASP A 406 7.21 19.74 -15.84
N THR A 407 6.00 19.20 -15.70
CA THR A 407 5.41 18.79 -14.41
C THR A 407 5.80 17.36 -13.99
N GLN A 408 6.51 16.62 -14.84
CA GLN A 408 7.02 15.28 -14.54
C GLN A 408 8.35 15.34 -13.81
N MET A 409 8.56 14.36 -12.94
CA MET A 409 9.80 14.26 -12.13
C MET A 409 10.91 13.50 -12.85
N MET A 410 10.60 12.79 -13.93
CA MET A 410 11.54 11.98 -14.68
C MET A 410 11.67 12.50 -16.11
N LEU A 411 12.82 12.24 -16.74
CA LEU A 411 12.97 12.39 -18.18
C LEU A 411 12.21 11.24 -18.84
N CYS A 412 11.36 11.56 -19.81
CA CYS A 412 10.57 10.55 -20.51
C CYS A 412 10.68 10.73 -22.03
N THR A 413 10.21 9.72 -22.75
CA THR A 413 10.02 9.77 -24.20
C THR A 413 8.55 9.96 -24.49
N TYR A 414 8.24 10.95 -25.32
CA TYR A 414 6.88 11.28 -25.75
C TYR A 414 6.73 11.21 -27.26
N TRP A 415 5.47 11.14 -27.70
CA TRP A 415 5.15 11.20 -29.12
C TRP A 415 5.54 12.55 -29.72
N GLY A 416 6.35 12.52 -30.78
CA GLY A 416 6.95 13.69 -31.42
C GLY A 416 6.22 14.22 -32.66
N ARG A 417 5.05 13.67 -33.02
CA ARG A 417 4.27 14.13 -34.18
C ARG A 417 3.01 14.85 -33.74
N THR A 418 2.66 15.93 -34.46
CA THR A 418 1.36 16.60 -34.29
C THR A 418 0.25 15.66 -34.74
N MET A 419 -0.75 15.49 -33.87
CA MET A 419 -1.98 14.77 -34.20
C MET A 419 -3.08 15.81 -34.45
N THR A 420 -3.96 15.54 -35.40
CA THR A 420 -5.02 16.47 -35.80
C THR A 420 -6.35 15.73 -35.93
N ARG A 421 -7.42 16.36 -35.45
CA ARG A 421 -8.82 15.96 -35.65
C ARG A 421 -9.58 17.14 -36.23
N ASP A 422 -10.03 17.00 -37.46
CA ASP A 422 -10.93 17.95 -38.13
C ASP A 422 -12.38 17.72 -37.69
N ASP A 423 -13.24 18.69 -38.03
CA ASP A 423 -14.70 18.61 -37.88
C ASP A 423 -15.20 18.24 -36.47
N VAL A 424 -14.45 18.64 -35.43
CA VAL A 424 -14.81 18.39 -34.04
C VAL A 424 -16.00 19.27 -33.67
N PRO A 425 -17.16 18.71 -33.29
CA PRO A 425 -18.34 19.50 -33.02
C PRO A 425 -18.16 20.37 -31.78
N VAL A 426 -18.57 21.63 -31.87
CA VAL A 426 -18.67 22.58 -30.77
C VAL A 426 -20.08 22.54 -30.21
N ASN A 427 -20.20 22.29 -28.91
CA ASN A 427 -21.49 22.14 -28.22
C ASN A 427 -22.42 21.06 -28.82
N GLY A 428 -21.89 20.18 -29.67
CA GLY A 428 -22.62 19.01 -30.14
C GLY A 428 -22.89 18.03 -29.01
N LEU A 429 -24.03 17.34 -29.09
CA LEU A 429 -24.39 16.24 -28.19
C LEU A 429 -23.39 15.08 -28.34
N TYR A 430 -23.07 14.39 -27.25
CA TYR A 430 -22.21 13.21 -27.31
C TYR A 430 -22.91 12.08 -28.08
N LYS A 431 -22.12 11.27 -28.80
CA LYS A 431 -22.62 10.10 -29.54
C LYS A 431 -21.75 8.86 -29.23
N PRO A 432 -22.33 7.76 -28.70
CA PRO A 432 -23.70 7.63 -28.19
C PRO A 432 -23.84 8.31 -26.83
N ALA A 433 -24.84 9.20 -26.65
CA ALA A 433 -25.00 10.03 -25.44
C ALA A 433 -25.03 9.23 -24.12
N PHE A 434 -25.34 7.93 -24.19
CA PHE A 434 -25.47 7.07 -23.03
C PHE A 434 -24.95 5.65 -23.29
N ASN A 435 -24.65 4.92 -22.21
CA ASN A 435 -24.41 3.49 -22.26
C ASN A 435 -25.75 2.74 -22.27
N MET A 436 -26.03 2.01 -23.35
CA MET A 436 -27.26 1.23 -23.53
C MET A 436 -27.08 -0.27 -23.20
N ASP A 437 -26.04 -0.63 -22.44
CA ASP A 437 -25.78 -2.01 -22.04
C ASP A 437 -26.91 -2.56 -21.16
N GLN A 438 -27.77 -3.38 -21.76
CA GLN A 438 -28.92 -3.97 -21.09
C GLN A 438 -28.53 -4.92 -19.95
N SER A 439 -27.29 -5.44 -19.92
CA SER A 439 -26.85 -6.34 -18.85
C SER A 439 -26.82 -5.68 -17.47
N VAL A 440 -26.84 -4.35 -17.41
CA VAL A 440 -26.88 -3.59 -16.17
C VAL A 440 -28.30 -3.28 -15.67
N ALA A 441 -29.35 -3.60 -16.45
CA ALA A 441 -30.74 -3.22 -16.18
C ALA A 441 -31.23 -3.71 -14.81
N THR A 442 -31.14 -5.02 -14.53
CA THR A 442 -31.59 -5.60 -13.24
C THR A 442 -30.90 -4.95 -12.05
N LYS A 443 -29.59 -4.74 -12.14
CA LYS A 443 -28.82 -4.11 -11.06
C LYS A 443 -29.15 -2.62 -10.93
N LEU A 444 -29.58 -1.96 -11.99
CA LEU A 444 -30.05 -0.58 -11.95
C LEU A 444 -31.39 -0.47 -11.21
N GLU A 445 -32.34 -1.38 -11.49
CA GLU A 445 -33.64 -1.49 -10.79
C GLU A 445 -33.46 -1.72 -9.28
N GLU A 446 -32.51 -2.57 -8.90
CA GLU A 446 -32.20 -2.85 -7.50
C GLU A 446 -31.59 -1.66 -6.75
N THR A 447 -30.88 -0.79 -7.47
CA THR A 447 -30.05 0.26 -6.85
C THR A 447 -30.71 1.62 -6.83
N VAL A 448 -31.58 1.94 -7.81
CA VAL A 448 -32.27 3.23 -7.93
C VAL A 448 -33.69 3.12 -7.37
N THR A 449 -33.94 3.85 -6.29
CA THR A 449 -35.22 3.84 -5.58
C THR A 449 -35.70 5.25 -5.28
N ILE A 450 -37.00 5.41 -5.09
CA ILE A 450 -37.55 6.61 -4.45
C ILE A 450 -37.78 6.26 -2.99
N THR A 451 -37.16 6.99 -2.07
CA THR A 451 -37.14 6.64 -0.63
C THR A 451 -37.99 7.56 0.23
N ARG A 452 -38.42 8.69 -0.34
CA ARG A 452 -39.16 9.71 0.37
C ARG A 452 -39.98 10.55 -0.60
N LEU A 453 -41.22 10.79 -0.24
CA LEU A 453 -42.14 11.68 -0.96
C LEU A 453 -42.83 12.59 0.06
N LYS A 454 -42.87 13.89 -0.24
CA LYS A 454 -43.46 14.91 0.62
C LYS A 454 -44.25 15.89 -0.22
N ARG A 455 -45.47 16.22 0.20
CA ARG A 455 -46.22 17.33 -0.37
C ARG A 455 -45.81 18.62 0.33
N GLU A 456 -45.22 19.54 -0.42
CA GLU A 456 -44.75 20.82 0.12
C GLU A 456 -45.89 21.85 0.20
N ASN A 457 -46.87 21.77 -0.71
CA ASN A 457 -48.09 22.57 -0.72
C ASN A 457 -49.15 21.89 -1.63
N ASP A 458 -50.27 22.57 -1.91
CA ASP A 458 -51.38 22.00 -2.67
C ASP A 458 -50.98 21.46 -4.04
N ASN A 459 -50.00 22.06 -4.72
CA ASN A 459 -49.63 21.66 -6.07
C ASN A 459 -48.17 21.22 -6.22
N THR A 460 -47.38 21.15 -5.14
CA THR A 460 -45.95 20.85 -5.21
C THR A 460 -45.61 19.58 -4.43
N LEU A 461 -45.00 18.62 -5.13
CA LEU A 461 -44.41 17.42 -4.53
C LEU A 461 -42.89 17.51 -4.55
N SER A 462 -42.26 17.04 -3.47
CA SER A 462 -40.84 16.74 -3.43
C SER A 462 -40.60 15.25 -3.24
N PHE A 463 -39.72 14.68 -4.07
CA PHE A 463 -39.33 13.27 -3.94
C PHE A 463 -37.81 13.13 -3.90
N TYR A 464 -37.37 12.09 -3.20
CA TYR A 464 -35.97 11.76 -3.01
C TYR A 464 -35.62 10.49 -3.75
N ILE A 465 -34.78 10.62 -4.78
CA ILE A 465 -34.22 9.49 -5.52
C ILE A 465 -32.91 9.11 -4.87
N THR A 466 -32.78 7.84 -4.50
CA THR A 466 -31.57 7.28 -3.90
C THR A 466 -31.01 6.22 -4.82
N ALA A 467 -29.74 6.35 -5.19
CA ALA A 467 -29.00 5.34 -5.94
C ALA A 467 -27.91 4.75 -5.05
N LYS A 468 -28.07 3.50 -4.61
CA LYS A 468 -27.13 2.83 -3.72
C LYS A 468 -26.19 1.95 -4.52
N ASN A 469 -24.95 2.40 -4.74
CA ASN A 469 -23.91 1.67 -5.49
C ASN A 469 -24.37 1.25 -6.90
N PRO A 470 -24.83 2.21 -7.73
CA PRO A 470 -25.34 1.88 -9.06
C PRO A 470 -24.25 1.22 -9.92
N PRO A 471 -24.61 0.30 -10.84
CA PRO A 471 -23.64 -0.42 -11.68
C PRO A 471 -22.90 0.49 -12.65
N LEU A 472 -23.52 1.61 -13.01
CA LEU A 472 -23.01 2.68 -13.85
C LEU A 472 -23.39 4.03 -13.23
N ARG A 473 -22.84 5.12 -13.76
CA ARG A 473 -23.35 6.46 -13.42
C ARG A 473 -24.77 6.62 -13.95
N ILE A 474 -25.56 7.44 -13.27
CA ILE A 474 -26.95 7.68 -13.64
C ILE A 474 -27.17 9.17 -13.83
N ALA A 475 -27.71 9.57 -14.98
CA ALA A 475 -28.03 10.96 -15.22
C ALA A 475 -29.42 11.02 -15.83
N TYR A 476 -30.40 11.34 -14.98
CA TYR A 476 -31.80 11.27 -15.34
C TYR A 476 -32.48 12.60 -15.08
N THR A 477 -33.47 12.92 -15.91
CA THR A 477 -34.44 13.99 -15.67
C THR A 477 -35.75 13.31 -15.31
N PRO A 478 -36.33 13.58 -14.12
CA PRO A 478 -37.64 13.06 -13.80
C PRO A 478 -38.71 13.74 -14.66
N THR A 479 -39.59 12.95 -15.27
CA THR A 479 -40.72 13.37 -16.10
C THR A 479 -42.00 12.66 -15.66
N GLY A 480 -43.16 13.25 -15.96
CA GLY A 480 -44.49 12.71 -15.62
C GLY A 480 -45.59 13.72 -15.97
N PRO A 481 -46.85 13.51 -15.56
CA PRO A 481 -47.99 14.41 -15.80
C PRO A 481 -47.94 15.67 -14.92
N TRP A 482 -46.77 16.31 -14.83
CA TRP A 482 -46.49 17.50 -14.03
C TRP A 482 -45.55 18.45 -14.76
N LYS A 483 -45.44 19.68 -14.26
CA LYS A 483 -44.40 20.62 -14.67
C LYS A 483 -43.23 20.58 -13.70
N LEU A 484 -42.02 20.40 -14.21
CA LEU A 484 -40.81 20.48 -13.40
C LEU A 484 -40.56 21.94 -12.99
N GLN A 485 -40.54 22.22 -11.69
CA GLN A 485 -40.46 23.59 -11.17
C GLN A 485 -39.01 24.07 -11.01
N THR A 486 -38.07 23.14 -10.84
CA THR A 486 -36.65 23.44 -10.61
C THR A 486 -35.79 22.92 -11.76
N ASP A 487 -34.96 23.80 -12.33
CA ASP A 487 -33.95 23.50 -13.38
C ASP A 487 -32.75 22.69 -12.83
N GLN A 488 -32.85 22.19 -11.60
CA GLN A 488 -31.90 21.23 -11.08
C GLN A 488 -32.25 19.85 -11.67
N SER A 489 -31.89 19.63 -12.93
CA SER A 489 -31.88 18.29 -13.49
C SER A 489 -30.94 17.41 -12.64
N MET A 490 -31.37 16.20 -12.31
CA MET A 490 -30.54 15.22 -11.59
C MET A 490 -29.28 14.93 -12.41
N ASN A 491 -28.12 15.27 -11.86
CA ASN A 491 -26.83 14.87 -12.38
C ASN A 491 -26.16 13.97 -11.34
N VAL A 492 -26.64 12.74 -11.16
CA VAL A 492 -26.12 11.79 -10.16
C VAL A 492 -24.87 11.10 -10.72
N LEU A 493 -23.76 11.82 -10.69
CA LEU A 493 -22.51 11.41 -11.33
C LEU A 493 -21.55 10.76 -10.34
N SER A 494 -21.97 9.73 -9.61
CA SER A 494 -21.06 9.03 -8.71
C SER A 494 -21.41 7.56 -8.51
N HIS A 495 -20.39 6.76 -8.18
CA HIS A 495 -20.53 5.35 -7.78
C HIS A 495 -20.92 5.20 -6.30
N ASP A 496 -20.86 6.29 -5.53
CA ASP A 496 -21.18 6.28 -4.11
C ASP A 496 -22.67 6.53 -3.88
N SER A 497 -23.19 6.09 -2.73
CA SER A 497 -24.58 6.28 -2.36
C SER A 497 -24.94 7.77 -2.28
N HIS A 498 -25.89 8.22 -3.11
CA HIS A 498 -26.37 9.60 -3.12
C HIS A 498 -27.90 9.64 -3.07
N SER A 499 -28.43 10.64 -2.37
CA SER A 499 -29.85 11.00 -2.38
C SER A 499 -30.03 12.36 -3.04
N TYR A 500 -30.99 12.47 -3.95
CA TYR A 500 -31.29 13.72 -4.65
C TYR A 500 -32.76 14.12 -4.45
N GLN A 501 -33.02 15.39 -4.19
CA GLN A 501 -34.36 15.94 -4.00
C GLN A 501 -34.81 16.70 -5.26
N SER A 502 -35.95 16.32 -5.84
CA SER A 502 -36.60 17.06 -6.93
C SER A 502 -37.90 17.70 -6.48
N HIS A 503 -38.33 18.79 -7.12
CA HIS A 503 -39.62 19.46 -6.89
C HIS A 503 -40.44 19.52 -8.18
N VAL A 504 -41.71 19.11 -8.11
CA VAL A 504 -42.62 19.05 -9.28
C VAL A 504 -43.98 19.64 -8.97
N GLU A 505 -44.57 20.35 -9.94
CA GLU A 505 -45.95 20.85 -9.88
C GLU A 505 -46.94 19.83 -10.44
N PHE A 506 -47.81 19.26 -9.62
CA PHE A 506 -48.73 18.18 -9.99
C PHE A 506 -50.21 18.59 -9.85
N ASP A 507 -51.11 17.80 -10.44
CA ASP A 507 -52.56 17.96 -10.25
C ASP A 507 -52.99 17.38 -8.88
N PRO A 508 -53.48 18.22 -7.95
CA PRO A 508 -53.86 17.80 -6.60
C PRO A 508 -55.01 16.78 -6.55
N THR A 509 -55.74 16.58 -7.65
CA THR A 509 -56.85 15.63 -7.73
C THR A 509 -56.40 14.19 -7.99
N LEU A 510 -55.10 13.98 -8.28
CA LEU A 510 -54.54 12.66 -8.49
C LEU A 510 -54.29 11.96 -7.16
N ASP A 511 -54.80 10.73 -7.01
CA ASP A 511 -54.50 9.86 -5.87
C ASP A 511 -53.13 9.17 -6.03
N HIS A 512 -52.67 9.01 -7.28
CA HIS A 512 -51.40 8.38 -7.63
C HIS A 512 -50.71 9.13 -8.76
N ILE A 513 -49.39 9.04 -8.78
CA ILE A 513 -48.53 9.56 -9.84
C ILE A 513 -47.58 8.47 -10.35
N PHE A 514 -47.08 8.63 -11.57
CA PHE A 514 -46.01 7.79 -12.12
C PHE A 514 -44.80 8.65 -12.46
N ILE A 515 -43.61 8.26 -12.03
CA ILE A 515 -42.38 9.02 -12.27
C ILE A 515 -41.54 8.27 -13.31
N ASP A 516 -41.26 8.92 -14.44
CA ASP A 516 -40.29 8.43 -15.42
C ASP A 516 -38.94 9.10 -15.18
N LEU A 517 -37.88 8.32 -15.05
CA LEU A 517 -36.51 8.81 -15.09
C LEU A 517 -35.98 8.63 -16.51
N LYS A 518 -35.95 9.73 -17.28
CA LYS A 518 -35.44 9.74 -18.65
C LYS A 518 -33.98 10.16 -18.67
N PRO A 519 -33.10 9.51 -19.46
CA PRO A 519 -31.71 9.91 -19.54
C PRO A 519 -31.60 11.40 -19.87
N ASN A 520 -30.89 12.17 -19.04
CA ASN A 520 -30.81 13.62 -19.17
C ASN A 520 -29.84 13.98 -20.30
N PRO A 521 -30.28 14.49 -21.47
CA PRO A 521 -29.37 14.77 -22.58
C PRO A 521 -28.33 15.85 -22.26
N ASP A 522 -28.55 16.66 -21.22
CA ASP A 522 -27.62 17.68 -20.74
C ASP A 522 -26.67 17.17 -19.63
N TRP A 523 -26.64 15.86 -19.34
CA TRP A 523 -25.79 15.26 -18.30
C TRP A 523 -24.33 15.69 -18.40
N GLU A 524 -23.86 15.89 -19.63
CA GLU A 524 -22.51 16.27 -19.98
C GLU A 524 -22.13 17.68 -19.49
N ARG A 525 -23.13 18.56 -19.27
CA ARG A 525 -22.87 19.93 -18.79
C ARG A 525 -22.35 19.93 -17.36
N PHE A 526 -22.69 18.89 -16.60
CA PHE A 526 -22.45 18.76 -15.16
C PHE A 526 -21.58 17.53 -14.81
N GLY A 527 -21.39 16.62 -15.78
CA GLY A 527 -20.62 15.37 -15.77
C GLY A 527 -19.10 15.45 -15.61
N LYS A 528 -18.52 14.52 -14.85
CA LYS A 528 -17.20 13.98 -15.22
C LYS A 528 -17.44 12.93 -16.32
N LEU A 529 -16.76 13.03 -17.47
CA LEU A 529 -17.03 12.19 -18.66
C LEU A 529 -16.35 10.82 -18.63
N ASP A 530 -15.63 10.46 -17.57
CA ASP A 530 -14.84 9.22 -17.48
C ASP A 530 -15.68 7.94 -17.60
N ILE A 531 -16.98 7.97 -17.31
CA ILE A 531 -17.90 6.83 -17.47
C ILE A 531 -19.22 7.36 -18.03
N LEU A 532 -19.68 6.80 -19.15
CA LEU A 532 -20.98 7.16 -19.71
C LEU A 532 -22.09 6.77 -18.73
N PRO A 533 -23.07 7.66 -18.46
CA PRO A 533 -24.23 7.27 -17.69
C PRO A 533 -25.03 6.23 -18.47
N THR A 534 -25.74 5.38 -17.74
CA THR A 534 -26.74 4.50 -18.35
C THR A 534 -27.80 5.34 -19.09
N GLY A 535 -28.20 4.85 -20.25
CA GLY A 535 -29.26 5.42 -21.08
C GLY A 535 -30.57 4.67 -20.99
N LEU A 536 -30.67 3.73 -20.06
CA LEU A 536 -31.87 2.92 -19.87
C LEU A 536 -32.90 3.74 -19.07
N PRO A 537 -34.03 4.18 -19.66
CA PRO A 537 -35.07 4.88 -18.91
C PRO A 537 -35.64 4.00 -17.80
N MET A 538 -36.11 4.61 -16.70
CA MET A 538 -36.79 3.90 -15.63
C MET A 538 -38.20 4.44 -15.40
N HIS A 539 -39.14 3.56 -15.11
CA HIS A 539 -40.53 3.88 -14.81
C HIS A 539 -40.89 3.47 -13.38
N PHE A 540 -41.53 4.38 -12.65
CA PHE A 540 -42.05 4.12 -11.32
C PHE A 540 -43.57 4.30 -11.35
N GLU A 541 -44.31 3.20 -11.26
CA GLU A 541 -45.78 3.22 -11.34
C GLU A 541 -46.42 3.37 -9.94
N LYS A 542 -47.65 3.91 -9.89
CA LYS A 542 -48.56 3.87 -8.73
C LYS A 542 -47.96 4.42 -7.42
N ILE A 543 -47.23 5.53 -7.49
CA ILE A 543 -46.74 6.22 -6.29
C ILE A 543 -47.90 7.03 -5.69
N PRO A 544 -48.32 6.77 -4.44
CA PRO A 544 -49.43 7.50 -3.82
C PRO A 544 -49.07 8.97 -3.61
N VAL A 545 -50.02 9.87 -3.84
CA VAL A 545 -49.84 11.29 -3.54
C VAL A 545 -50.10 11.54 -2.05
N PRO A 546 -49.10 12.03 -1.28
CA PRO A 546 -49.31 12.34 0.13
C PRO A 546 -50.34 13.45 0.32
N LYS A 547 -51.06 13.39 1.44
CA LYS A 547 -51.86 14.53 1.90
C LYS A 547 -50.94 15.72 2.21
N ALA A 548 -51.52 16.92 2.29
CA ALA A 548 -50.76 18.10 2.71
C ALA A 548 -50.05 17.82 4.05
N ASP A 549 -48.77 18.19 4.14
CA ASP A 549 -47.86 17.95 5.28
C ASP A 549 -47.56 16.48 5.61
N GLU A 550 -48.09 15.52 4.84
CA GLU A 550 -47.78 14.10 5.02
C GLU A 550 -46.42 13.76 4.40
N LEU A 551 -45.65 12.97 5.15
CA LEU A 551 -44.34 12.48 4.74
C LEU A 551 -44.40 10.96 4.59
N ILE A 552 -44.35 10.47 3.34
CA ILE A 552 -44.28 9.04 3.08
C ILE A 552 -42.81 8.63 2.97
N LYS A 553 -42.42 7.65 3.78
CA LYS A 553 -41.09 7.02 3.80
C LYS A 553 -41.19 5.57 3.36
N GLU A 554 -41.60 5.37 2.12
CA GLU A 554 -41.62 4.06 1.48
C GLU A 554 -40.52 4.00 0.43
N VAL A 555 -40.14 2.77 0.07
CA VAL A 555 -39.15 2.50 -0.96
C VAL A 555 -39.89 2.01 -2.19
N TRP A 556 -39.99 2.86 -3.21
CA TRP A 556 -40.51 2.47 -4.52
C TRP A 556 -39.35 2.09 -5.43
N GLN A 557 -39.43 0.90 -6.03
CA GLN A 557 -38.49 0.40 -7.03
C GLN A 557 -39.00 0.72 -8.43
N GLY A 558 -38.11 1.22 -9.28
CA GLY A 558 -38.44 1.49 -10.68
C GLY A 558 -38.15 0.26 -11.55
N GLN A 559 -38.85 0.16 -12.67
CA GLN A 559 -38.61 -0.82 -13.72
C GLN A 559 -37.84 -0.15 -14.86
N VAL A 560 -36.83 -0.82 -15.41
CA VAL A 560 -36.12 -0.34 -16.59
C VAL A 560 -36.97 -0.60 -17.82
N ILE A 561 -37.15 0.42 -18.67
CA ILE A 561 -37.80 0.28 -19.98
C ILE A 561 -36.72 -0.02 -21.02
N LEU A 562 -36.77 -1.20 -21.65
CA LEU A 562 -35.81 -1.57 -22.69
C LEU A 562 -36.20 -0.95 -24.05
N PRO A 563 -35.25 -0.53 -24.89
CA PRO A 563 -35.54 0.12 -26.17
C PRO A 563 -36.37 -0.71 -27.16
N GLU A 564 -36.41 -2.03 -27.04
CA GLU A 564 -37.21 -2.91 -27.91
C GLU A 564 -38.72 -2.87 -27.59
N GLU A 565 -39.11 -2.22 -26.49
CA GLU A 565 -40.51 -2.08 -26.06
C GLU A 565 -41.12 -0.71 -26.42
N THR A 566 -40.31 0.21 -26.97
CA THR A 566 -40.79 1.47 -27.53
C THR A 566 -40.90 1.31 -29.04
N ASP A 567 -42.10 0.99 -29.54
CA ASP A 567 -42.41 1.13 -30.98
C ASP A 567 -41.90 2.50 -31.46
N ASP A 568 -41.16 2.51 -32.59
CA ASP A 568 -40.57 3.70 -33.22
C ASP A 568 -41.63 4.82 -33.41
N ASP A 569 -41.61 5.84 -32.55
CA ASP A 569 -42.26 7.15 -32.73
C ASP A 569 -41.35 8.31 -32.27
#